data_AF-A0A1B7MH18-F1
#
_entry.id   AF-A0A1B7MH18-F1
#
_cell.length_a   1.000
_cell.length_b   1.000
_cell.length_c   1.000
_cell.angle_alpha   90.00
_cell.angle_beta   90.00
_cell.angle_gamma   90.00
#
_symmetry.space_group_name_H-M   'P 1'
#
loop_
_entity.id
_entity.type
_entity.pdbx_description
1 polymer ?
#
loop_
_entity_poly.entity_id
_entity_poly.type
_entity_poly.pdbx_seq_one_letter_code
_entity_poly.pdbx_strand_id
1 'polypeptide(L)'
;MFQAASTAGFEELDGQSDDKPIHLDSIAREMFELFLEHTFGSASQRPNFVISRIQANPHRFHPSQLITLAIKYHIHDIFPPAFKRLVDTPIIQLTAHHRELLGTTVFTTFVYVQAALEQHRRIVAAEEPRILVHASDCQEPAGCNEDWHAIWWNGMGRFLLDGRNPQPYCEAVKRFKDMEFGRVSRGCKELMFKIIDQGAAFNHADQFIEEACNRLVEQLIFDTSTST
;
A
#
# COMPACT_ATOMS: atom_id res chain seq x y z
N MET A 1 -17.71 -16.59 -54.60
CA MET A 1 -18.62 -16.22 -53.50
C MET A 1 -17.87 -16.55 -52.21
N PHE A 2 -17.15 -15.56 -51.66
CA PHE A 2 -16.32 -15.73 -50.46
C PHE A 2 -17.11 -15.27 -49.24
N GLN A 3 -17.21 -16.10 -48.21
CA GLN A 3 -17.57 -15.66 -46.86
C GLN A 3 -16.63 -16.30 -45.84
N ALA A 4 -16.22 -15.45 -44.91
CA ALA A 4 -15.06 -15.57 -44.06
C ALA A 4 -15.31 -16.44 -42.83
N ALA A 5 -14.25 -17.14 -42.42
CA ALA A 5 -14.20 -17.88 -41.18
C ALA A 5 -13.98 -16.94 -39.99
N SER A 6 -14.81 -17.17 -38.97
CA SER A 6 -14.71 -16.83 -37.55
C SER A 6 -13.37 -16.22 -37.08
N THR A 7 -13.44 -14.97 -36.63
CA THR A 7 -12.40 -14.29 -35.87
C THR A 7 -12.28 -14.89 -34.47
N ALA A 8 -11.04 -15.21 -34.12
CA ALA A 8 -10.58 -15.71 -32.84
C ALA A 8 -10.94 -14.79 -31.66
N GLY A 9 -11.11 -15.41 -30.49
CA GLY A 9 -11.48 -14.75 -29.24
C GLY A 9 -10.47 -13.68 -28.81
N PHE A 10 -10.98 -12.46 -28.66
CA PHE A 10 -10.38 -11.46 -27.78
C PHE A 10 -10.95 -11.72 -26.39
N GLU A 11 -10.11 -12.20 -25.47
CA GLU A 11 -10.43 -12.11 -24.04
C GLU A 11 -10.44 -10.63 -23.66
N GLU A 12 -11.54 -10.20 -23.05
CA GLU A 12 -11.76 -8.83 -22.59
C GLU A 12 -10.75 -8.53 -21.45
N LEU A 13 -9.78 -7.65 -21.72
CA LEU A 13 -8.77 -7.21 -20.77
C LEU A 13 -9.42 -6.36 -19.67
N ASP A 14 -9.99 -7.03 -18.67
CA ASP A 14 -10.73 -6.36 -17.61
C ASP A 14 -9.79 -5.83 -16.52
N GLY A 15 -9.18 -4.67 -16.79
CA GLY A 15 -8.35 -3.90 -15.86
C GLY A 15 -9.17 -3.19 -14.76
N GLN A 16 -10.16 -3.86 -14.19
CA GLN A 16 -11.06 -3.34 -13.15
C GLN A 16 -10.63 -3.69 -11.72
N SER A 17 -9.69 -4.63 -11.53
CA SER A 17 -9.16 -4.97 -10.21
C SER A 17 -7.64 -5.14 -10.20
N ASP A 18 -7.03 -4.99 -9.01
CA ASP A 18 -5.59 -5.15 -8.82
C ASP A 18 -5.10 -6.59 -9.16
N ASP A 19 -6.01 -7.57 -9.22
CA ASP A 19 -5.71 -8.97 -9.55
C ASP A 19 -5.52 -9.20 -11.07
N LYS A 20 -5.90 -8.24 -11.92
CA LYS A 20 -5.83 -8.35 -13.40
C LYS A 20 -5.43 -7.03 -14.07
N PRO A 21 -4.23 -6.49 -13.78
CA PRO A 21 -3.79 -5.25 -14.41
C PRO A 21 -3.55 -5.45 -15.91
N ILE A 22 -3.66 -4.36 -16.69
CA ILE A 22 -3.26 -4.39 -18.10
C ILE A 22 -1.73 -4.44 -18.16
N HIS A 23 -1.16 -5.48 -18.77
CA HIS A 23 0.28 -5.61 -18.96
C HIS A 23 0.74 -4.84 -20.21
N LEU A 24 1.52 -3.79 -20.00
CA LEU A 24 2.14 -2.95 -21.03
C LEU A 24 3.57 -3.44 -21.30
N ASP A 25 3.71 -4.63 -21.90
CA ASP A 25 5.03 -5.18 -22.20
C ASP A 25 5.73 -4.35 -23.28
N SER A 26 6.93 -3.87 -22.98
CA SER A 26 7.88 -3.28 -23.94
C SER A 26 7.36 -2.12 -24.79
N ILE A 27 6.58 -1.22 -24.20
CA ILE A 27 5.98 -0.14 -24.96
C ILE A 27 7.03 0.92 -25.37
N ALA A 28 7.46 0.82 -26.62
CA ALA A 28 8.15 1.88 -27.35
C ALA A 28 7.36 3.20 -27.24
N ARG A 29 8.03 4.37 -27.26
CA ARG A 29 7.38 5.67 -27.10
C ARG A 29 6.17 5.83 -28.02
N GLU A 30 6.28 5.35 -29.26
CA GLU A 30 5.22 5.36 -30.25
C GLU A 30 4.02 4.51 -29.85
N MET A 31 4.24 3.33 -29.25
CA MET A 31 3.18 2.44 -28.77
C MET A 31 2.52 2.97 -27.49
N PHE A 32 3.20 3.79 -26.70
CA PHE A 32 2.61 4.41 -25.51
C PHE A 32 1.71 5.56 -25.92
N GLU A 33 2.18 6.41 -26.84
CA GLU A 33 1.34 7.41 -27.48
C GLU A 33 0.15 6.75 -28.19
N LEU A 34 0.36 5.66 -28.94
CA LEU A 34 -0.72 4.89 -29.57
C LEU A 34 -1.68 4.26 -28.55
N PHE A 35 -1.17 3.73 -27.43
CA PHE A 35 -2.00 3.20 -26.34
C PHE A 35 -2.80 4.32 -25.68
N LEU A 36 -2.19 5.47 -25.44
CA LEU A 36 -2.87 6.63 -24.89
C LEU A 36 -3.92 7.19 -25.86
N GLU A 37 -3.61 7.27 -27.15
CA GLU A 37 -4.54 7.69 -28.21
C GLU A 37 -5.68 6.68 -28.41
N HIS A 38 -5.38 5.38 -28.36
CA HIS A 38 -6.36 4.31 -28.53
C HIS A 38 -7.25 4.16 -27.29
N THR A 39 -6.69 4.31 -26.09
CA THR A 39 -7.41 4.15 -24.82
C THR A 39 -8.15 5.42 -24.39
N PHE A 40 -7.63 6.61 -24.74
CA PHE A 40 -8.14 7.90 -24.25
C PHE A 40 -8.48 8.92 -25.35
N GLY A 41 -8.24 8.61 -26.64
CA GLY A 41 -8.49 9.51 -27.78
C GLY A 41 -7.29 10.41 -28.13
N SER A 42 -7.23 10.89 -29.38
CA SER A 42 -6.08 11.59 -30.02
C SER A 42 -5.25 12.51 -29.09
N ALA A 43 -3.92 12.36 -29.13
CA ALA A 43 -2.92 12.98 -28.26
C ALA A 43 -2.69 14.49 -28.50
N SER A 44 -3.70 15.19 -29.04
CA SER A 44 -3.71 16.65 -29.14
C SER A 44 -4.09 17.33 -27.82
N GLN A 45 -4.44 16.56 -26.78
CA GLN A 45 -4.79 17.05 -25.44
C GLN A 45 -3.70 16.68 -24.41
N ARG A 46 -2.86 17.69 -24.13
CA ARG A 46 -1.93 17.94 -23.02
C ARG A 46 -1.66 16.79 -22.01
N PRO A 47 -0.41 16.65 -21.51
CA PRO A 47 -0.03 15.72 -20.42
C PRO A 47 -1.03 15.66 -19.25
N ASN A 48 -1.64 16.80 -18.90
CA ASN A 48 -2.65 16.91 -17.84
C ASN A 48 -3.92 16.07 -18.09
N PHE A 49 -4.34 15.88 -19.35
CA PHE A 49 -5.49 15.03 -19.68
C PHE A 49 -5.16 13.55 -19.45
N VAL A 50 -3.98 13.10 -19.88
CA VAL A 50 -3.51 11.72 -19.63
C VAL A 50 -3.33 11.47 -18.14
N ILE A 51 -2.69 12.40 -17.42
CA ILE A 51 -2.51 12.31 -15.96
C ILE A 51 -3.86 12.22 -15.26
N SER A 52 -4.82 13.09 -15.59
CA SER A 52 -6.15 13.05 -14.98
C SER A 52 -6.92 11.76 -15.27
N ARG A 53 -6.72 11.13 -16.44
CA ARG A 53 -7.32 9.83 -16.78
C ARG A 53 -6.68 8.66 -16.05
N ILE A 54 -5.36 8.66 -15.90
CA ILE A 54 -4.63 7.66 -15.09
C ILE A 54 -5.04 7.80 -13.63
N GLN A 55 -5.09 9.02 -13.10
CA GLN A 55 -5.54 9.30 -11.74
C GLN A 55 -7.01 8.93 -11.51
N ALA A 56 -7.85 9.04 -12.54
CA ALA A 56 -9.25 8.59 -12.48
C ALA A 56 -9.40 7.06 -12.49
N ASN A 57 -8.38 6.31 -12.93
CA ASN A 57 -8.42 4.85 -13.02
C ASN A 57 -7.10 4.22 -12.55
N PRO A 58 -6.68 4.45 -11.29
CA PRO A 58 -5.36 4.05 -10.83
C PRO A 58 -5.18 2.52 -10.85
N HIS A 59 -6.25 1.76 -10.58
CA HIS A 59 -6.25 0.29 -10.53
C HIS A 59 -6.10 -0.38 -11.90
N ARG A 60 -6.27 0.36 -13.00
CA ARG A 60 -6.14 -0.19 -14.36
C ARG A 60 -4.72 -0.63 -14.69
N PHE A 61 -3.74 -0.04 -14.02
CA PHE A 61 -2.33 -0.27 -14.24
C PHE A 61 -1.67 -0.86 -12.99
N HIS A 62 -0.73 -1.76 -13.22
CA HIS A 62 0.09 -2.29 -12.15
C HIS A 62 0.99 -1.17 -11.60
N PRO A 63 1.25 -1.10 -10.27
CA PRO A 63 2.09 -0.06 -9.67
C PRO A 63 3.46 0.11 -10.33
N SER A 64 4.09 -1.00 -10.76
CA SER A 64 5.40 -0.94 -11.45
C SER A 64 5.34 -0.12 -12.73
N GLN A 65 4.27 -0.24 -13.52
CA GLN A 65 4.12 0.51 -14.77
C GLN A 65 3.94 2.00 -14.48
N LEU A 66 3.10 2.35 -13.50
CA LEU A 66 2.87 3.73 -13.10
C LEU A 66 4.15 4.39 -12.59
N ILE A 67 4.96 3.66 -11.82
CA ILE A 67 6.27 4.13 -11.36
C ILE A 67 7.22 4.35 -12.53
N THR A 68 7.35 3.36 -13.44
CA THR A 68 8.22 3.51 -14.63
C THR A 68 7.81 4.71 -15.47
N LEU A 69 6.50 4.93 -15.67
CA LEU A 69 5.97 6.09 -16.38
C LEU A 69 6.28 7.40 -15.65
N ALA A 70 6.07 7.44 -14.34
CA ALA A 70 6.35 8.62 -13.54
C ALA A 70 7.83 9.01 -13.60
N ILE A 71 8.74 8.04 -13.55
CA ILE A 71 10.19 8.28 -13.72
C ILE A 71 10.48 8.76 -15.14
N LYS A 72 10.03 8.02 -16.17
CA LYS A 72 10.36 8.29 -17.58
C LYS A 72 9.88 9.65 -18.08
N TYR A 73 8.74 10.12 -17.58
CA TYR A 73 8.10 11.37 -18.01
C TYR A 73 8.13 12.47 -16.95
N HIS A 74 8.87 12.26 -15.86
CA HIS A 74 8.97 13.17 -14.73
C HIS A 74 7.63 13.63 -14.13
N ILE A 75 6.69 12.69 -13.95
CA ILE A 75 5.34 12.98 -13.44
C ILE A 75 5.29 12.72 -11.93
N HIS A 76 5.51 13.78 -11.15
CA HIS A 76 5.54 13.70 -9.69
C HIS A 76 4.23 13.18 -9.08
N ASP A 77 3.08 13.59 -9.60
CA ASP A 77 1.79 13.30 -8.96
C ASP A 77 1.37 11.82 -9.05
N ILE A 78 1.98 11.05 -9.95
CA ILE A 78 1.68 9.61 -10.14
C ILE A 78 2.58 8.74 -9.26
N PHE A 79 3.81 9.16 -8.98
CA PHE A 79 4.79 8.33 -8.30
C PHE A 79 4.36 7.95 -6.87
N PRO A 80 4.02 8.90 -5.97
CA PRO A 80 3.66 8.55 -4.60
C PRO A 80 2.48 7.59 -4.45
N PRO A 81 1.31 7.81 -5.11
CA PRO A 81 0.20 6.88 -4.98
C PRO A 81 0.52 5.51 -5.58
N ALA A 82 1.32 5.45 -6.65
CA ALA A 82 1.77 4.17 -7.22
C ALA A 82 2.74 3.44 -6.28
N PHE A 83 3.71 4.14 -5.69
CA PHE A 83 4.65 3.55 -4.75
C PHE A 83 3.96 3.03 -3.49
N LYS A 84 2.99 3.77 -2.94
CA LYS A 84 2.19 3.29 -1.80
C LYS A 84 1.46 1.98 -2.15
N ARG A 85 0.81 1.90 -3.32
CA ARG A 85 0.18 0.66 -3.80
C ARG A 85 1.17 -0.48 -4.00
N LEU A 86 2.38 -0.18 -4.48
CA LEU A 86 3.43 -1.18 -4.62
C LEU A 86 3.80 -1.77 -3.25
N VAL A 87 3.97 -0.92 -2.24
CA VAL A 87 4.31 -1.35 -0.86
C VAL A 87 3.23 -2.27 -0.28
N ASP A 88 1.96 -1.99 -0.58
CA ASP A 88 0.82 -2.83 -0.15
C ASP A 88 0.73 -4.17 -0.90
N THR A 89 1.42 -4.31 -2.04
CA THR A 89 1.41 -5.54 -2.87
C THR A 89 2.38 -6.58 -2.31
N PRO A 90 1.96 -7.80 -1.95
CA PRO A 90 2.88 -8.83 -1.47
C PRO A 90 4.00 -9.12 -2.46
N ILE A 91 5.26 -9.17 -1.99
CA ILE A 91 6.42 -9.39 -2.87
C ILE A 91 6.32 -10.67 -3.73
N ILE A 92 5.61 -11.69 -3.23
CA ILE A 92 5.37 -12.95 -3.95
C ILE A 92 4.52 -12.78 -5.21
N GLN A 93 3.76 -11.68 -5.32
CA GLN A 93 2.96 -11.34 -6.49
C GLN A 93 3.78 -10.58 -7.55
N LEU A 94 5.02 -10.18 -7.23
CA LEU A 94 5.89 -9.50 -8.20
C LEU A 94 6.65 -10.50 -9.08
N THR A 95 6.33 -10.46 -10.37
CA THR A 95 7.01 -11.21 -11.43
C THR A 95 8.40 -10.65 -11.71
N ALA A 96 9.24 -11.40 -12.42
CA ALA A 96 10.54 -10.92 -12.89
C ALA A 96 10.40 -9.64 -13.74
N HIS A 97 9.38 -9.59 -14.60
CA HIS A 97 9.09 -8.42 -15.43
C HIS A 97 8.78 -7.17 -14.60
N HIS A 98 7.99 -7.29 -13.52
CA HIS A 98 7.75 -6.15 -12.63
C HIS A 98 9.04 -5.63 -12.00
N ARG A 99 9.98 -6.52 -11.65
CA ARG A 99 11.28 -6.14 -11.08
C ARG A 99 12.15 -5.40 -12.10
N GLU A 100 12.15 -5.88 -13.35
CA GLU A 100 12.84 -5.21 -14.46
C GLU A 100 12.29 -3.80 -14.68
N LEU A 101 10.97 -3.63 -14.70
CA LEU A 101 10.32 -2.33 -14.86
C LEU A 101 10.66 -1.33 -13.75
N LEU A 102 10.68 -1.79 -12.50
CA LEU A 102 11.01 -0.95 -11.34
C LEU A 102 12.49 -0.52 -11.34
N GLY A 103 13.37 -1.34 -11.91
CA GLY A 103 14.81 -1.17 -11.81
C GLY A 103 15.33 -1.42 -10.39
N THR A 104 16.66 -1.51 -10.27
CA THR A 104 17.33 -1.91 -9.03
C THR A 104 17.04 -0.97 -7.87
N THR A 105 17.07 0.35 -8.11
CA THR A 105 16.90 1.36 -7.05
C THR A 105 15.52 1.30 -6.41
N VAL A 106 14.46 1.33 -7.22
CA VAL A 106 13.09 1.28 -6.69
C VAL A 106 12.81 -0.07 -6.06
N PHE A 107 13.20 -1.17 -6.72
CA PHE A 107 12.95 -2.51 -6.20
C PHE A 107 13.66 -2.75 -4.86
N THR A 108 14.92 -2.33 -4.73
CA THR A 108 15.67 -2.47 -3.48
C THR A 108 15.03 -1.67 -2.36
N THR A 109 14.67 -0.41 -2.61
CA THR A 109 13.97 0.42 -1.63
C THR A 109 12.63 -0.19 -1.22
N PHE A 110 11.85 -0.70 -2.18
CA PHE A 110 10.60 -1.41 -1.90
C PHE A 110 10.81 -2.63 -0.97
N VAL A 111 11.83 -3.46 -1.23
CA VAL A 111 12.13 -4.63 -0.40
C VAL A 111 12.48 -4.22 1.04
N TYR A 112 13.32 -3.20 1.20
CA TYR A 112 13.64 -2.65 2.52
C TYR A 112 12.41 -2.10 3.23
N VAL A 113 11.53 -1.42 2.49
CA VAL A 113 10.29 -0.89 3.03
C VAL A 113 9.39 -2.00 3.54
N GLN A 114 9.15 -3.05 2.75
CA GLN A 114 8.36 -4.19 3.19
C GLN A 114 8.96 -4.89 4.41
N ALA A 115 10.27 -5.12 4.42
CA ALA A 115 10.93 -5.78 5.54
C ALA A 115 10.79 -4.98 6.85
N ALA A 116 10.95 -3.65 6.78
CA ALA A 116 10.78 -2.77 7.93
C ALA A 116 9.33 -2.72 8.42
N LEU A 117 8.35 -2.65 7.50
CA LEU A 117 6.93 -2.64 7.85
C LEU A 117 6.49 -3.95 8.50
N GLU A 118 6.98 -5.09 7.99
CA GLU A 118 6.71 -6.40 8.57
C GLU A 118 7.32 -6.53 9.97
N GLN A 119 8.56 -6.04 10.16
CA GLN A 119 9.17 -5.99 11.48
C GLN A 119 8.39 -5.10 12.45
N HIS A 120 7.96 -3.91 11.99
CA HIS A 120 7.16 -2.99 12.78
C HIS A 120 5.82 -3.60 13.19
N ARG A 121 5.13 -4.30 12.26
CA ARG A 121 3.90 -5.04 12.57
C ARG A 121 4.09 -6.08 13.67
N ARG A 122 5.20 -6.81 13.65
CA ARG A 122 5.52 -7.79 14.70
C ARG A 122 5.76 -7.15 16.05
N ILE A 123 6.42 -6.00 16.08
CA ILE A 123 6.62 -5.22 17.32
C ILE A 123 5.27 -4.77 17.86
N VAL A 124 4.44 -4.11 17.04
CA VAL A 124 3.11 -3.63 17.45
C VAL A 124 2.21 -4.78 17.90
N ALA A 125 2.28 -5.93 17.24
CA ALA A 125 1.55 -7.13 17.63
C ALA A 125 1.99 -7.69 18.99
N ALA A 126 3.29 -7.65 19.30
CA ALA A 126 3.86 -8.22 20.51
C ALA A 126 3.88 -7.26 21.71
N GLU A 127 3.93 -5.95 21.47
CA GLU A 127 4.05 -4.93 22.50
C GLU A 127 2.73 -4.20 22.70
N GLU A 128 2.01 -4.52 23.77
CA GLU A 128 0.79 -3.81 24.11
C GLU A 128 1.07 -2.38 24.63
N PRO A 129 0.16 -1.42 24.36
CA PRO A 129 0.17 -0.13 25.01
C PRO A 129 0.15 -0.26 26.53
N ARG A 130 1.07 0.41 27.22
CA ARG A 130 1.15 0.38 28.68
C ARG A 130 0.25 1.43 29.32
N ILE A 131 -0.63 0.99 30.22
CA ILE A 131 -1.30 1.88 31.16
C ILE A 131 -0.37 2.13 32.35
N LEU A 132 0.02 3.38 32.57
CA LEU A 132 0.83 3.76 33.73
C LEU A 132 0.01 3.91 35.02
N VAL A 133 -1.28 4.27 34.89
CA VAL A 133 -2.20 4.50 36.01
C VAL A 133 -3.56 3.90 35.68
N HIS A 134 -4.02 2.95 36.50
CA HIS A 134 -5.35 2.38 36.38
C HIS A 134 -6.43 3.41 36.73
N ALA A 135 -7.60 3.29 36.11
CA ALA A 135 -8.73 4.12 36.44
C ALA A 135 -9.25 3.83 37.86
N SER A 136 -9.93 4.80 38.47
CA SER A 136 -10.46 4.68 39.84
C SER A 136 -11.52 3.59 40.01
N ASP A 137 -12.14 3.14 38.91
CA ASP A 137 -13.10 2.04 38.90
C ASP A 137 -12.45 0.64 38.82
N CYS A 138 -11.13 0.56 38.65
CA CYS A 138 -10.39 -0.69 38.57
C CYS A 138 -10.19 -1.29 39.97
N GLN A 139 -10.84 -2.42 40.23
CA GLN A 139 -10.76 -3.13 41.52
C GLN A 139 -9.57 -4.10 41.60
N GLU A 140 -9.13 -4.63 40.46
CA GLU A 140 -8.07 -5.65 40.37
C GLU A 140 -7.03 -5.26 39.30
N PRO A 141 -6.06 -4.38 39.62
CA PRO A 141 -5.06 -3.90 38.65
C PRO A 141 -4.23 -5.02 37.99
N ALA A 142 -3.90 -6.07 38.74
CA ALA A 142 -3.14 -7.21 38.22
C ALA A 142 -3.94 -7.99 37.17
N GLY A 143 -5.18 -8.38 37.49
CA GLY A 143 -6.07 -9.08 36.56
C GLY A 143 -6.43 -8.24 35.34
N CYS A 144 -6.58 -6.92 35.51
CA CYS A 144 -6.78 -5.98 34.39
C CYS A 144 -5.59 -5.99 33.42
N ASN A 145 -4.35 -5.98 33.94
CA ASN A 145 -3.15 -6.03 33.10
C ASN A 145 -3.00 -7.39 32.38
N GLU A 146 -3.26 -8.49 33.08
CA GLU A 146 -3.21 -9.84 32.50
C GLU A 146 -4.22 -10.00 31.37
N ASP A 147 -5.48 -9.61 31.61
CA ASP A 147 -6.54 -9.66 30.60
C ASP A 147 -6.19 -8.73 29.44
N TRP A 148 -5.68 -7.52 29.70
CA TRP A 148 -5.24 -6.60 28.66
C TRP A 148 -4.19 -7.20 27.73
N HIS A 149 -3.13 -7.77 28.30
CA HIS A 149 -2.08 -8.43 27.53
C HIS A 149 -2.65 -9.60 26.70
N ALA A 150 -3.49 -10.44 27.32
CA ALA A 150 -4.13 -11.54 26.63
C ALA A 150 -5.04 -11.07 25.49
N ILE A 151 -5.83 -10.01 25.69
CA ILE A 151 -6.73 -9.44 24.67
C ILE A 151 -5.92 -8.80 23.55
N TRP A 152 -4.85 -8.07 23.87
CA TRP A 152 -3.98 -7.46 22.86
C TRP A 152 -3.39 -8.53 21.94
N TRP A 153 -2.78 -9.57 22.51
CA TRP A 153 -2.20 -10.65 21.71
C TRP A 153 -3.25 -11.41 20.91
N ASN A 154 -4.37 -11.80 21.53
CA ASN A 154 -5.42 -12.57 20.87
C ASN A 154 -6.28 -11.75 19.90
N GLY A 155 -6.27 -10.42 20.03
CA GLY A 155 -6.94 -9.47 19.16
C GLY A 155 -5.98 -8.85 18.17
N MET A 156 -5.30 -7.79 18.59
CA MET A 156 -4.37 -7.03 17.75
C MET A 156 -3.26 -7.90 17.16
N GLY A 157 -2.63 -8.75 17.98
CA GLY A 157 -1.57 -9.65 17.52
C GLY A 157 -2.04 -10.56 16.38
N ARG A 158 -3.22 -11.18 16.52
CA ARG A 158 -3.80 -12.01 15.47
C ARG A 158 -4.23 -11.20 14.25
N PHE A 159 -4.84 -10.02 14.43
CA PHE A 159 -5.25 -9.19 13.29
C PHE A 159 -4.06 -8.75 12.43
N LEU A 160 -2.91 -8.45 13.05
CA LEU A 160 -1.72 -7.99 12.32
C LEU A 160 -0.90 -9.13 11.72
N LEU A 161 -0.86 -10.29 12.38
CA LEU A 161 0.02 -11.40 12.03
C LEU A 161 -0.69 -12.60 11.36
N ASP A 162 -1.99 -12.52 11.09
CA ASP A 162 -2.69 -13.57 10.36
C ASP A 162 -2.07 -13.76 8.97
N GLY A 163 -1.39 -14.89 8.76
CA GLY A 163 -0.75 -15.20 7.48
C GLY A 163 -1.72 -15.43 6.31
N ARG A 164 -3.02 -15.56 6.57
CA ARG A 164 -4.05 -15.66 5.52
C ARG A 164 -4.61 -14.30 5.14
N ASN A 165 -4.78 -13.41 6.10
CA ASN A 165 -5.42 -12.11 5.89
C ASN A 165 -4.96 -11.07 6.92
N PRO A 166 -3.71 -10.60 6.84
CA PRO A 166 -3.20 -9.60 7.77
C PRO A 166 -3.96 -8.30 7.55
N GLN A 167 -4.52 -7.74 8.63
CA GLN A 167 -5.30 -6.51 8.56
C GLN A 167 -4.38 -5.28 8.54
N PRO A 168 -4.70 -4.26 7.73
CA PRO A 168 -4.11 -2.93 7.87
C PRO A 168 -4.38 -2.36 9.28
N TYR A 169 -3.50 -1.50 9.79
CA TYR A 169 -3.63 -0.95 11.16
C TYR A 169 -4.99 -0.31 11.43
N CYS A 170 -5.52 0.48 10.49
CA CYS A 170 -6.81 1.15 10.67
C CYS A 170 -7.96 0.16 10.87
N GLU A 171 -7.98 -0.94 10.12
CA GLU A 171 -9.01 -1.99 10.23
C GLU A 171 -8.77 -2.87 11.46
N ALA A 172 -7.52 -3.19 11.78
CA ALA A 172 -7.15 -3.92 12.99
C ALA A 172 -7.61 -3.18 14.25
N VAL A 173 -7.39 -1.86 14.32
CA VAL A 173 -7.83 -1.01 15.43
C VAL A 173 -9.35 -0.97 15.55
N LYS A 174 -10.08 -0.80 14.44
CA LYS A 174 -11.56 -0.83 14.46
C LYS A 174 -12.08 -2.13 15.04
N ARG A 175 -11.63 -3.27 14.48
CA ARG A 175 -12.06 -4.60 14.94
C ARG A 175 -11.68 -4.88 16.38
N PHE A 176 -10.50 -4.44 16.80
CA PHE A 176 -10.03 -4.60 18.17
C PHE A 176 -10.95 -3.88 19.16
N LYS A 177 -11.40 -2.66 18.85
CA LYS A 177 -12.27 -1.88 19.74
C LYS A 177 -13.64 -2.53 19.96
N ASP A 178 -14.09 -3.33 19.00
CA ASP A 178 -15.36 -4.06 19.04
C ASP A 178 -15.30 -5.39 19.82
N MET A 179 -14.12 -5.80 20.29
CA MET A 179 -13.96 -7.04 21.07
C MET A 179 -14.53 -6.95 22.49
N GLU A 180 -14.70 -8.11 23.13
CA GLU A 180 -15.00 -8.21 24.56
C GLU A 180 -13.69 -8.15 25.38
N PHE A 181 -13.70 -7.36 26.46
CA PHE A 181 -12.48 -7.02 27.21
C PHE A 181 -12.39 -7.66 28.62
N GLY A 182 -13.10 -8.77 28.85
CA GLY A 182 -12.99 -9.53 30.10
C GLY A 182 -13.17 -8.67 31.36
N ARG A 183 -12.19 -8.72 32.28
CA ARG A 183 -12.18 -7.96 33.54
C ARG A 183 -11.63 -6.54 33.43
N VAL A 184 -11.24 -6.10 32.24
CA VAL A 184 -10.75 -4.71 32.05
C VAL A 184 -11.89 -3.75 32.36
N SER A 185 -11.68 -2.86 33.36
CA SER A 185 -12.71 -1.89 33.74
C SER A 185 -13.01 -0.93 32.59
N ARG A 186 -14.19 -0.31 32.65
CA ARG A 186 -14.59 0.69 31.64
C ARG A 186 -13.58 1.84 31.59
N GLY A 187 -13.16 2.35 32.76
CA GLY A 187 -12.17 3.42 32.83
C GLY A 187 -10.82 3.03 32.22
N CYS A 188 -10.31 1.83 32.50
CA CYS A 188 -9.05 1.35 31.91
C CYS A 188 -9.17 1.17 30.40
N LYS A 189 -10.29 0.63 29.90
CA LYS A 189 -10.55 0.51 28.45
C LYS A 189 -10.53 1.87 27.75
N GLU A 190 -11.18 2.88 28.33
CA GLU A 190 -11.20 4.25 27.77
C GLU A 190 -9.79 4.87 27.74
N LEU A 191 -8.95 4.63 28.75
CA LEU A 191 -7.55 5.07 28.76
C LEU A 191 -6.72 4.40 27.67
N MET A 192 -6.87 3.08 27.48
CA MET A 192 -6.18 2.35 26.41
C MET A 192 -6.58 2.88 25.04
N PHE A 193 -7.88 3.09 24.83
CA PHE A 193 -8.38 3.57 23.54
C PHE A 193 -7.88 4.96 23.22
N LYS A 194 -7.74 5.85 24.20
CA LYS A 194 -7.07 7.14 24.00
C LYS A 194 -5.62 6.99 23.54
N ILE A 195 -4.87 6.03 24.09
CA ILE A 195 -3.48 5.77 23.67
C ILE A 195 -3.45 5.23 22.23
N ILE A 196 -4.33 4.29 21.91
CA ILE A 196 -4.46 3.74 20.54
C ILE A 196 -4.83 4.85 19.55
N ASP A 197 -5.76 5.73 19.92
CA ASP A 197 -6.24 6.83 19.06
C ASP A 197 -5.23 7.94 18.83
N GLN A 198 -4.22 8.09 19.70
CA GLN A 198 -3.07 8.95 19.40
C GLN A 198 -2.28 8.45 18.19
N GLY A 199 -2.37 7.14 17.89
CA GLY A 199 -1.85 6.56 16.66
C GLY A 199 -0.34 6.60 16.49
N ALA A 200 0.43 6.94 17.54
CA ALA A 200 1.88 7.15 17.43
C ALA A 200 2.61 5.95 16.79
N ALA A 201 2.29 4.73 17.22
CA ALA A 201 2.87 3.52 16.63
C ALA A 201 2.36 3.24 15.21
N PHE A 202 1.08 3.49 14.92
CA PHE A 202 0.49 3.18 13.62
C PHE A 202 0.94 4.16 12.53
N ASN A 203 1.04 5.44 12.86
CA ASN A 203 1.44 6.51 11.95
C ASN A 203 2.92 6.40 11.55
N HIS A 204 3.75 5.72 12.34
CA HIS A 204 5.16 5.50 12.02
C HIS A 204 5.36 4.74 10.70
N ALA A 205 4.45 3.81 10.39
CA ALA A 205 4.48 3.08 9.12
C ALA A 205 4.23 3.98 7.91
N ASP A 206 3.21 4.85 7.98
CA ASP A 206 2.91 5.80 6.90
C ASP A 206 4.07 6.79 6.69
N GLN A 207 4.63 7.34 7.78
CA GLN A 207 5.79 8.23 7.73
C GLN A 207 6.98 7.57 7.03
N PHE A 208 7.27 6.32 7.37
CA PHE A 208 8.39 5.60 6.79
C PHE A 208 8.22 5.35 5.28
N ILE A 209 6.99 5.02 4.84
CA ILE A 209 6.66 4.90 3.41
C ILE A 209 6.84 6.24 2.70
N GLU A 210 6.33 7.32 3.29
CA GLU A 210 6.40 8.67 2.74
C GLU A 210 7.86 9.15 2.59
N GLU A 211 8.69 8.96 3.60
CA GLU A 211 10.12 9.29 3.54
C GLU A 211 10.85 8.50 2.45
N ALA A 212 10.59 7.19 2.35
CA ALA A 212 11.19 6.36 1.31
C ALA A 212 10.75 6.78 -0.09
N CYS A 213 9.47 7.12 -0.25
CA CYS A 213 8.91 7.63 -1.48
C CYS A 213 9.55 8.97 -1.89
N ASN A 214 9.63 9.93 -0.96
CA ASN A 214 10.18 11.25 -1.23
C ASN A 214 11.64 11.17 -1.67
N ARG A 215 12.46 10.33 -1.02
CA ARG A 215 13.84 10.07 -1.45
C ARG A 215 13.92 9.53 -2.88
N LEU A 216 13.03 8.62 -3.26
CA LEU A 216 13.00 8.09 -4.63
C LEU A 216 12.59 9.15 -5.65
N VAL A 217 11.61 10.00 -5.30
CA VAL A 217 11.17 11.10 -6.17
C VAL A 217 12.32 12.10 -6.38
N GLU A 218 13.03 12.48 -5.31
CA GLU A 218 14.24 13.33 -5.38
C GLU A 218 15.31 12.72 -6.31
N GLN A 219 15.68 11.46 -6.08
CA GLN A 219 16.76 10.81 -6.83
C GLN A 219 16.43 10.49 -8.29
N LEU A 220 15.18 10.15 -8.59
CA LEU A 220 14.82 9.58 -9.90
C LEU A 220 14.04 10.55 -10.77
N ILE A 221 13.41 11.56 -10.19
CA ILE A 221 12.57 12.51 -10.92
C ILE A 221 13.22 13.89 -10.98
N PHE A 222 13.91 14.34 -9.92
CA PHE A 222 14.56 15.65 -9.89
C PHE A 222 16.01 15.65 -10.43
N ASP A 223 16.78 14.59 -10.22
CA ASP A 223 18.24 14.59 -10.46
C ASP A 223 18.73 14.40 -11.91
N THR A 224 17.85 14.35 -12.91
CA THR A 224 18.27 14.29 -14.34
C THR A 224 18.90 15.57 -14.89
N SER A 225 19.17 16.57 -14.06
CA SER A 225 19.81 17.84 -14.45
C SER A 225 21.34 17.83 -14.36
N THR A 226 21.96 16.75 -13.85
CA THR A 226 23.43 16.69 -13.70
C THR A 226 24.02 15.34 -14.11
N SER A 227 24.00 15.04 -15.39
CA SER A 227 24.97 14.11 -15.97
C SER A 227 25.33 14.61 -17.36
N THR A 228 26.59 15.05 -17.44
CA THR A 228 27.37 15.58 -18.58
C THR A 228 27.26 14.80 -19.87
#